data_AF-A0A9X8YQ02-F1
#
_entry.id   AF-A0A9X8YQ02-F1
#
_cell.length_a   1.000
_cell.length_b   1.000
_cell.length_c   1.000
_cell.angle_alpha   90.00
_cell.angle_beta   90.00
_cell.angle_gamma   90.00
#
_symmetry.space_group_name_H-M   'P 1'
#
loop_
_entity.id
_entity.type
_entity.pdbx_description
1 polymer ?
#
loop_
_entity_poly.entity_id
_entity_poly.type
_entity_poly.pdbx_seq_one_letter_code
_entity_poly.pdbx_strand_id
1 'polypeptide(L)'
;MSNSKSRSGQKFIARNRAPRVQIEYDVEIYGAERKIQLPFVMGVMADLVGKAVDPQASVEERKFMEIDVDNFDERMKSLKPRVAYQVDNTLTGEGKLNIDLT
;
A
#
# COMPACT_ATOMS: atom_id res chain seq x y z
N MET A 1 -4.41 -17.40 23.43
CA MET A 1 -3.88 -17.43 22.05
C MET A 1 -4.55 -18.55 21.29
N SER A 2 -5.39 -18.22 20.31
CA SER A 2 -6.18 -19.16 19.52
C SER A 2 -5.27 -19.95 18.58
N ASN A 3 -5.14 -21.25 18.80
CA ASN A 3 -4.31 -22.14 18.00
C ASN A 3 -5.14 -22.63 16.81
N SER A 4 -5.00 -21.99 15.64
CA SER A 4 -5.66 -22.45 14.41
C SER A 4 -4.98 -23.70 13.87
N LYS A 5 -5.21 -24.85 14.52
CA LYS A 5 -4.94 -26.16 13.91
C LYS A 5 -5.86 -26.28 12.69
N SER A 6 -5.30 -26.12 11.50
CA SER A 6 -5.98 -26.50 10.25
C SER A 6 -6.48 -27.94 10.43
N ARG A 7 -7.80 -28.11 10.51
CA ARG A 7 -8.42 -29.44 10.64
C ARG A 7 -8.29 -30.12 9.29
N SER A 8 -7.25 -30.93 9.13
CA SER A 8 -7.11 -31.81 7.99
C SER A 8 -8.32 -32.74 7.89
N GLY A 9 -8.80 -33.02 6.67
CA GLY A 9 -9.98 -33.87 6.44
C GLY A 9 -9.83 -35.28 7.03
N GLN A 10 -8.59 -35.76 7.18
CA GLN A 10 -8.23 -37.01 7.84
C GLN A 10 -8.65 -37.02 9.33
N LYS A 11 -8.47 -35.89 10.05
CA LYS A 11 -8.90 -35.74 11.47
C LYS A 11 -10.43 -35.67 11.63
N PHE A 12 -11.18 -35.45 10.54
CA PHE A 12 -12.65 -35.50 10.52
C PHE A 12 -13.17 -36.95 10.38
N ILE A 13 -12.51 -37.79 9.57
CA ILE A 13 -12.88 -39.21 9.36
C ILE A 13 -12.74 -40.05 10.65
N ALA A 14 -11.77 -39.72 11.51
CA ALA A 14 -11.57 -40.36 12.81
C ALA A 14 -12.78 -40.26 13.76
N ARG A 15 -13.69 -39.28 13.57
CA ARG A 15 -14.82 -39.04 14.47
C ARG A 15 -16.10 -39.79 14.10
N ASN A 16 -16.24 -40.26 12.85
CA ASN A 16 -17.51 -40.78 12.36
C ASN A 16 -17.53 -42.27 11.97
N ARG A 17 -16.36 -42.93 11.83
CA ARG A 17 -16.16 -44.41 11.75
C ARG A 17 -14.68 -44.71 11.57
N ALA A 18 -13.99 -45.19 12.60
CA ALA A 18 -12.56 -45.48 12.52
C ALA A 18 -12.27 -46.63 11.54
N PRO A 19 -11.52 -46.41 10.44
CA PRO A 19 -11.08 -47.49 9.56
C PRO A 19 -10.05 -48.39 10.28
N ARG A 20 -9.96 -49.66 9.87
CA ARG A 20 -9.07 -50.64 10.51
C ARG A 20 -7.58 -50.30 10.40
N VAL A 21 -7.21 -49.46 9.43
CA VAL A 21 -5.87 -48.86 9.30
C VAL A 21 -6.06 -47.41 8.89
N GLN A 22 -5.45 -46.48 9.61
CA GLN A 22 -5.47 -45.04 9.32
C GLN A 22 -4.03 -44.53 9.34
N ILE A 23 -3.61 -43.94 8.22
CA ILE A 23 -2.28 -43.33 8.07
C ILE A 23 -2.48 -41.82 8.11
N GLU A 24 -1.92 -41.17 9.13
CA GLU A 24 -1.91 -39.72 9.25
C GLU A 24 -0.51 -39.19 8.96
N TYR A 25 -0.46 -38.07 8.25
CA TYR A 25 0.75 -37.27 8.12
C TYR A 25 0.61 -36.05 9.03
N ASP A 26 1.29 -36.09 10.18
CA ASP A 26 1.43 -34.91 11.03
C ASP A 26 2.85 -34.37 10.87
N VAL A 27 2.97 -33.07 10.63
CA VAL A 27 4.29 -32.43 10.49
C VAL A 27 4.78 -32.13 11.89
N GLU A 28 5.69 -32.96 12.39
CA GLU A 28 6.30 -32.77 13.70
C GLU A 28 7.30 -31.60 13.65
N ILE A 29 6.80 -30.41 13.98
CA ILE A 29 7.59 -29.22 14.24
C ILE A 29 8.12 -29.29 15.66
N TYR A 30 9.28 -29.91 15.87
CA TYR A 30 10.01 -30.09 17.15
C TYR A 30 10.27 -28.77 17.91
N GLY A 31 9.23 -28.12 18.42
CA GLY A 31 9.32 -26.79 19.05
C GLY A 31 9.80 -25.68 18.10
N ALA A 32 9.76 -25.90 16.78
CA ALA A 32 10.31 -24.97 15.81
C ALA A 32 9.65 -23.59 15.96
N GLU A 33 10.46 -22.59 16.28
CA GLU A 33 9.98 -21.22 16.40
C GLU A 33 9.46 -20.73 15.05
N ARG A 34 8.18 -20.35 15.04
CA ARG A 34 7.57 -19.76 13.86
C ARG A 34 8.20 -18.39 13.61
N LYS A 35 9.04 -18.27 12.59
CA LYS A 35 9.54 -16.98 12.13
C LYS A 35 8.37 -16.16 11.58
N ILE A 36 8.12 -15.01 12.20
CA ILE A 36 7.22 -13.99 11.67
C ILE A 36 8.08 -13.01 10.89
N GLN A 37 7.80 -12.82 9.61
CA GLN A 37 8.44 -11.79 8.82
C GLN A 37 7.69 -10.48 9.02
N LEU A 38 8.38 -9.48 9.56
CA LEU A 38 7.87 -8.12 9.68
C LEU A 38 8.42 -7.29 8.52
N PRO A 39 7.58 -6.80 7.59
CA PRO A 39 8.04 -5.93 6.53
C PRO A 39 8.44 -4.57 7.10
N PHE A 40 9.55 -4.03 6.61
CA PHE A 40 9.93 -2.65 6.88
C PHE A 40 9.23 -1.75 5.86
N VAL A 41 8.32 -0.90 6.33
CA VAL A 41 7.57 0.05 5.49
C VAL A 41 7.98 1.46 5.88
N MET A 42 8.30 2.28 4.88
CA MET A 42 8.68 3.67 5.07
C MET A 42 7.51 4.59 4.70
N GLY A 43 7.09 5.44 5.64
CA GLY A 43 6.14 6.52 5.37
C GLY A 43 6.88 7.79 4.95
N VAL A 44 6.46 8.40 3.85
CA VAL A 44 6.98 9.68 3.35
C VAL A 44 5.86 10.72 3.39
N MET A 45 6.13 11.89 3.96
CA MET A 45 5.23 13.04 3.96
C MET A 45 5.90 14.20 3.23
N ALA A 46 5.21 14.78 2.26
CA ALA A 46 5.72 15.85 1.43
C ALA A 46 4.59 16.74 0.90
N ASP A 47 4.90 18.00 0.57
CA ASP A 47 4.02 18.85 -0.23
C ASP A 47 4.22 18.51 -1.72
N LEU A 48 3.21 17.86 -2.30
CA LEU A 48 3.31 17.29 -3.66
C LEU A 48 2.40 17.98 -4.68
N VAL A 49 1.39 18.72 -4.26
CA VAL A 49 0.35 19.24 -5.16
C VAL A 49 0.54 20.73 -5.47
N GLY A 50 1.29 21.46 -4.63
CA GLY A 50 1.57 22.88 -4.87
C GLY A 50 0.30 23.74 -4.85
N LYS A 51 0.07 24.52 -5.92
CA LYS A 51 -1.08 25.44 -6.02
C LYS A 51 -2.30 24.74 -6.61
N ALA A 52 -2.87 23.83 -5.82
CA ALA A 52 -4.09 23.09 -6.16
C ALA A 52 -5.23 24.03 -6.56
N VAL A 53 -6.04 23.61 -7.54
CA VAL A 53 -7.27 24.31 -7.95
C VAL A 53 -8.38 24.02 -6.94
N ASP A 54 -8.51 22.75 -6.57
CA ASP A 54 -9.51 22.28 -5.63
C ASP A 54 -8.96 22.31 -4.19
N PRO A 55 -9.78 22.67 -3.19
CA PRO A 55 -9.39 22.56 -1.79
C PRO A 55 -8.98 21.13 -1.45
N GLN A 56 -7.83 20.98 -0.81
CA GLN A 56 -7.38 19.67 -0.35
C GLN A 56 -8.12 19.27 0.92
N ALA A 57 -8.36 17.97 1.08
CA ALA A 57 -8.87 17.37 2.31
C ALA A 57 -7.98 17.74 3.52
N SER A 58 -8.54 17.70 4.73
CA SER A 58 -7.75 17.95 5.93
C SER A 58 -6.68 16.88 6.12
N VAL A 59 -5.66 17.14 6.96
CA VAL A 59 -4.54 16.22 7.11
C VAL A 59 -4.99 14.88 7.69
N GLU A 60 -5.94 14.88 8.63
CA GLU A 60 -6.49 13.65 9.22
C GLU A 60 -7.29 12.77 8.23
N GLU A 61 -7.80 13.36 7.15
CA GLU A 61 -8.55 12.64 6.11
C GLU A 61 -7.63 12.02 5.03
N ARG A 62 -6.38 12.48 4.94
CA ARG A 62 -5.41 12.01 3.95
C ARG A 62 -4.81 10.67 4.38
N LYS A 63 -4.97 9.65 3.54
CA LYS A 63 -4.37 8.32 3.74
C LYS A 63 -3.01 8.23 3.06
N PHE A 64 -2.11 7.47 3.65
CA PHE A 64 -0.88 7.05 2.96
C PHE A 64 -1.25 6.22 1.73
N MET A 65 -0.59 6.54 0.62
CA MET A 65 -0.71 5.82 -0.63
C MET A 65 0.56 5.02 -0.85
N GLU A 66 0.42 3.76 -1.22
CA GLU A 66 1.56 2.95 -1.65
C GLU A 66 2.09 3.48 -2.98
N ILE A 67 3.40 3.66 -3.05
CA ILE A 67 4.14 4.14 -4.22
C ILE A 67 5.27 3.17 -4.51
N ASP A 68 5.35 2.74 -5.77
CA ASP A 68 6.45 1.96 -6.32
C ASP A 68 6.74 2.40 -7.77
N VAL A 69 7.65 1.71 -8.44
CA VAL A 69 8.04 2.02 -9.83
C VAL A 69 6.94 1.72 -10.85
N ASP A 70 5.99 0.85 -10.51
CA ASP A 70 4.94 0.41 -11.42
C ASP A 70 3.73 1.36 -11.39
N ASN A 71 3.47 2.01 -10.25
CA ASN A 71 2.32 2.90 -10.06
C ASN A 71 2.66 4.39 -9.95
N PHE A 72 3.93 4.78 -10.03
CA PHE A 72 4.38 6.17 -9.83
C PHE A 72 3.61 7.18 -10.71
N ASP A 73 3.52 6.94 -12.02
CA ASP A 73 2.86 7.84 -12.96
C ASP A 73 1.35 7.95 -12.70
N GLU A 74 0.71 6.85 -12.30
CA GLU A 74 -0.69 6.85 -11.91
C GLU A 74 -0.91 7.69 -10.65
N ARG A 75 -0.01 7.56 -9.66
CA ARG A 75 -0.04 8.34 -8.42
C ARG A 75 0.13 9.82 -8.71
N MET A 76 1.10 10.20 -9.53
CA MET A 76 1.30 11.58 -9.96
C MET A 76 0.07 12.15 -10.67
N LYS A 77 -0.55 11.40 -11.59
CA LYS A 77 -1.80 11.82 -12.25
C LYS A 77 -2.96 11.99 -11.28
N SER A 78 -3.06 11.13 -10.26
CA SER A 78 -4.13 11.21 -9.26
C SER A 78 -3.99 12.43 -8.34
N LEU A 79 -2.75 12.80 -8.00
CA LEU A 79 -2.44 13.97 -7.16
C LEU A 79 -2.70 15.29 -7.88
N LYS A 80 -2.62 15.31 -9.21
CA LYS A 80 -2.73 16.51 -10.07
C LYS A 80 -1.87 17.69 -9.57
N PRO A 81 -0.55 17.53 -9.44
CA PRO A 81 0.33 18.62 -9.06
C PRO A 81 0.16 19.82 -9.98
N ARG A 82 0.13 21.03 -9.41
CA ARG A 82 -0.06 22.24 -10.19
C ARG A 82 0.87 23.36 -9.76
N VAL A 83 1.43 24.04 -10.77
CA VAL A 83 2.37 25.14 -10.65
C VAL A 83 1.79 26.34 -11.40
N ALA A 84 1.35 27.36 -10.66
CA ALA A 84 0.76 28.58 -11.23
C ALA A 84 1.48 29.84 -10.74
N TYR A 85 2.21 30.51 -11.63
CA TYR A 85 3.09 31.63 -11.29
C TYR A 85 3.12 32.69 -12.38
N GLN A 86 3.45 33.92 -11.99
CA GLN A 86 3.78 35.00 -12.91
C GLN A 86 5.30 35.12 -13.01
N VAL A 87 5.82 35.01 -14.23
CA VAL A 87 7.25 35.11 -14.52
C VAL A 87 7.53 36.28 -15.44
N ASP A 88 8.78 36.75 -15.50
CA ASP A 88 9.16 37.81 -16.44
C ASP A 88 9.06 37.32 -17.88
N ASN A 89 8.44 38.14 -18.75
CA ASN A 89 8.26 37.79 -20.15
C ASN A 89 9.50 38.14 -20.97
N THR A 90 10.39 37.17 -21.16
CA THR A 90 11.60 37.34 -21.98
C THR A 90 11.37 37.20 -23.48
N LEU A 91 10.15 36.87 -23.93
CA LEU A 91 9.82 36.74 -25.37
C LEU A 91 9.60 38.10 -26.02
N THR A 92 8.90 39.00 -25.33
CA THR A 92 8.65 40.38 -25.80
C THR A 92 9.44 41.42 -25.03
N GLY A 93 9.97 41.08 -23.84
CA GLY A 93 10.68 42.01 -22.97
C GLY A 93 9.78 42.93 -22.14
N GLU A 94 8.46 42.78 -22.25
CA GLU A 94 7.49 43.65 -21.58
C GLU A 94 6.52 42.84 -20.70
N GLY A 95 6.38 43.30 -19.45
CA GLY A 95 5.40 42.77 -18.50
C GLY A 95 5.72 41.39 -17.93
N LYS A 96 4.69 40.76 -17.36
CA LYS A 96 4.75 39.42 -16.77
C LYS A 96 3.94 38.44 -17.62
N LEU A 97 4.44 37.21 -17.72
CA LEU A 97 3.76 36.07 -18.34
C LEU A 97 3.13 35.18 -17.26
N ASN A 98 1.84 34.89 -17.38
CA ASN A 98 1.16 33.93 -16.52
C ASN A 98 1.43 32.51 -17.02
N ILE A 99 1.95 31.66 -16.15
CA ILE A 99 2.21 30.25 -16.42
C ILE A 99 1.33 29.41 -15.52
N ASP A 100 0.65 28.43 -16.12
CA ASP A 100 -0.15 27.43 -15.44
C ASP A 100 0.24 26.05 -15.99
N LEU A 101 0.84 25.22 -15.15
CA LEU A 101 1.34 23.89 -15.50
C LEU A 101 0.73 22.85 -14.57
N THR A 102 0.34 21.72 -15.16
CA THR A 102 -0.25 20.55 -14.52
C THR A 102 0.44 19.29 -14.98
#